data_AF-A0A1E1GK65-F1
#
_entry.id   AF-A0A1E1GK65-F1
#
_cell.length_a   1.000
_cell.length_b   1.000
_cell.length_c   1.000
_cell.angle_alpha   90.00
_cell.angle_beta   90.00
_cell.angle_gamma   90.00
#
_symmetry.space_group_name_H-M   'P 1'
#
loop_
_entity.id
_entity.type
_entity.pdbx_description
1 polymer ?
#
loop_
_entity_poly.entity_id
_entity_poly.type
_entity_poly.pdbx_seq_one_letter_code
_entity_poly.pdbx_strand_id
1 'polypeptide(L)'
;RRGTCAFSILFKLFSEGLYSAKLFLTATLHEPIMQLLVEDEDHLETDPAKVTERLTPAQQERFGEKGSEGYKQRVQAAVEANEAKLVALVNKFIGYLKQNTYCFPHSLRWIVSQMYKTLSCVERLEVGEVRTMCTDLLLTCFICPAIVNPEQY
;
A
#
# COMPACT_ATOMS: atom_id res chain seq x y z
N ARG A 1 -10.12 10.95 16.35
CA ARG A 1 -11.32 10.09 16.19
C ARG A 1 -11.14 9.27 14.91
N ARG A 2 -10.95 7.95 15.01
CA ARG A 2 -10.93 7.02 13.85
C ARG A 2 -12.38 6.66 13.52
N GLY A 3 -12.91 7.28 12.47
CA GLY A 3 -14.27 7.08 11.98
C GLY A 3 -14.43 7.89 10.70
N THR A 4 -15.03 7.30 9.67
CA THR A 4 -15.29 7.94 8.37
C THR A 4 -16.07 9.23 8.59
N CYS A 5 -15.42 10.37 8.35
CA CYS A 5 -16.10 11.66 8.37
C CYS A 5 -16.79 11.90 7.03
N ALA A 6 -17.84 12.71 7.01
CA ALA A 6 -18.57 13.03 5.78
C ALA A 6 -17.64 13.50 4.65
N PHE A 7 -16.62 14.29 4.99
CA PHE A 7 -15.60 14.74 4.04
C PHE A 7 -14.83 13.58 3.40
N SER A 8 -14.34 12.61 4.19
CA SER A 8 -13.63 11.43 3.66
C SER A 8 -14.50 10.55 2.76
N ILE A 9 -15.79 10.43 3.07
CA ILE A 9 -16.76 9.68 2.25
C ILE A 9 -16.97 10.39 0.91
N LEU A 10 -17.22 11.70 0.94
CA LEU A 10 -17.41 12.50 -0.26
C LEU A 10 -16.15 12.54 -1.13
N PHE A 11 -14.97 12.68 -0.51
CA PHE A 11 -13.69 12.62 -1.22
C PHE A 11 -13.51 11.29 -1.95
N LYS A 12 -13.77 10.17 -1.27
CA LYS A 12 -13.71 8.83 -1.85
C LYS A 12 -14.64 8.71 -3.07
N LEU A 13 -15.93 8.98 -2.88
CA LEU A 13 -16.94 8.89 -3.95
C LEU A 13 -16.60 9.80 -5.14
N PHE A 14 -16.12 11.02 -4.87
CA PHE A 14 -15.69 11.95 -5.90
C PHE A 14 -14.47 11.42 -6.67
N SER A 15 -13.48 10.86 -5.97
CA SER A 15 -12.27 10.31 -6.60
C SER A 15 -12.59 9.06 -7.46
N GLU A 16 -13.51 8.20 -7.03
CA GLU A 16 -13.96 7.01 -7.78
C GLU A 16 -14.69 7.39 -9.08
N GLY A 17 -15.50 8.47 -9.03
CA GLY A 17 -16.22 8.99 -10.19
C GLY A 17 -15.36 9.80 -11.16
N LEU A 18 -14.13 10.15 -10.79
CA LEU A 18 -13.28 11.04 -11.58
C LEU A 18 -12.40 10.26 -12.58
N TYR A 19 -12.65 10.45 -13.88
CA TYR A 19 -11.88 9.75 -14.92
C TYR A 19 -10.37 10.01 -14.86
N SER A 20 -9.94 11.25 -14.59
CA SER A 20 -8.51 11.57 -14.45
C SER A 20 -7.87 10.89 -13.24
N ALA A 21 -8.64 10.56 -12.21
CA ALA A 21 -8.17 9.77 -11.08
C ALA A 21 -7.88 8.33 -11.48
N LYS A 22 -8.75 7.72 -12.29
CA LYS A 22 -8.51 6.38 -12.86
C LYS A 22 -7.26 6.36 -13.73
N LEU A 23 -7.11 7.33 -14.64
CA LEU A 23 -5.89 7.43 -15.47
C LEU A 23 -4.62 7.56 -14.63
N PHE A 24 -4.64 8.36 -13.56
CA PHE A 24 -3.51 8.47 -12.65
C PHE A 24 -3.20 7.14 -11.94
N LEU A 25 -4.23 6.46 -11.42
CA LEU A 25 -4.07 5.16 -10.76
C LEU A 25 -3.54 4.11 -11.74
N THR A 26 -4.05 4.04 -12.97
CA THR A 26 -3.54 3.13 -14.01
C THR A 26 -2.08 3.43 -14.33
N ALA A 27 -1.71 4.70 -14.58
CA ALA A 27 -0.33 5.08 -14.89
C ALA A 27 0.66 4.74 -13.75
N THR A 28 0.15 4.72 -12.51
CA THR A 28 0.97 4.58 -11.31
C THR A 28 1.02 3.16 -10.75
N LEU A 29 -0.09 2.44 -10.79
CA LEU A 29 -0.28 1.18 -10.07
C LEU A 29 -0.36 -0.03 -11.01
N HIS A 30 -0.74 0.15 -12.27
CA HIS A 30 -0.91 -0.98 -13.19
C HIS A 30 0.36 -1.81 -13.31
N GLU A 31 1.48 -1.17 -13.65
CA GLU A 31 2.76 -1.85 -13.84
C GLU A 31 3.27 -2.57 -12.57
N PRO A 32 3.39 -1.92 -11.39
CA PRO A 32 3.85 -2.61 -10.20
C PRO A 32 2.89 -3.70 -9.70
N ILE A 33 1.57 -3.57 -9.93
CA ILE A 33 0.60 -4.64 -9.63
C ILE A 33 0.77 -5.81 -10.57
N MET A 34 0.88 -5.57 -11.88
CA MET A 34 1.07 -6.64 -12.86
C MET A 34 2.37 -7.41 -12.61
N GLN A 35 3.45 -6.71 -12.25
CA GLN A 35 4.71 -7.34 -11.91
C GLN A 35 4.57 -8.22 -10.65
N LEU A 36 3.84 -7.76 -9.64
CA LEU A 36 3.54 -8.58 -8.45
C LEU A 36 2.74 -9.84 -8.81
N LEU A 37 1.75 -9.73 -9.70
CA LEU A 37 0.89 -10.85 -10.11
C LEU A 37 1.61 -11.87 -10.99
N VAL A 38 2.60 -11.43 -11.79
CA VAL A 38 3.40 -12.34 -12.64
C VAL A 38 4.46 -13.09 -11.83
N GLU A 39 4.91 -12.53 -10.70
CA GLU A 39 5.86 -13.14 -9.77
C GLU A 39 5.20 -14.18 -8.81
N ASP A 40 4.07 -14.79 -9.22
CA ASP A 40 3.09 -15.65 -8.48
C ASP A 40 3.65 -16.84 -7.65
N GLU A 41 4.96 -17.04 -7.63
CA GLU A 41 5.62 -18.13 -6.91
C GLU A 41 6.00 -17.77 -5.46
N ASP A 42 6.06 -16.49 -5.11
CA ASP A 42 6.60 -16.04 -3.83
C ASP A 42 5.53 -15.64 -2.79
N HIS A 43 5.35 -16.49 -1.78
CA HIS A 43 4.52 -16.17 -0.63
C HIS A 43 5.22 -15.15 0.30
N LEU A 44 4.78 -13.90 0.30
CA LEU A 44 5.33 -12.78 1.08
C LEU A 44 4.89 -12.77 2.57
N GLU A 45 4.87 -13.94 3.22
CA GLU A 45 4.52 -14.05 4.63
C GLU A 45 5.70 -13.68 5.53
N THR A 46 5.43 -12.89 6.56
CA THR A 46 6.44 -12.38 7.51
C THR A 46 6.19 -12.87 8.93
N ASP A 47 5.03 -13.48 9.20
CA ASP A 47 4.74 -14.14 10.47
C ASP A 47 5.44 -15.52 10.50
N PRO A 48 6.46 -15.74 11.37
CA PRO A 48 7.19 -17.00 11.45
C PRO A 48 6.29 -18.22 11.67
N ALA A 49 5.14 -18.03 12.33
CA ALA A 49 4.18 -19.12 12.57
C ALA A 49 3.46 -19.55 11.28
N LYS A 50 3.30 -18.63 10.32
CA LYS A 50 2.49 -18.83 9.10
C LYS A 50 3.31 -19.07 7.84
N VAL A 51 4.59 -18.74 7.85
CA VAL A 51 5.51 -18.89 6.69
C VAL A 51 5.42 -20.27 6.03
N THR A 52 5.20 -21.32 6.83
CA THR A 52 5.12 -22.69 6.32
C THR A 52 3.69 -23.19 6.09
N GLU A 53 2.66 -22.51 6.59
CA GLU A 53 1.26 -22.99 6.56
C GLU A 53 0.68 -23.08 5.15
N ARG A 54 1.07 -22.17 4.26
CA ARG A 54 0.58 -22.12 2.87
C ARG A 54 1.51 -22.80 1.86
N LEU A 55 2.63 -23.34 2.32
CA LEU A 55 3.57 -24.06 1.47
C LEU A 55 3.06 -25.46 1.15
N THR A 56 3.40 -25.95 -0.03
CA THR A 56 3.17 -27.35 -0.39
C THR A 56 3.99 -28.29 0.51
N PRO A 57 3.57 -29.55 0.71
CA PRO A 57 4.32 -30.52 1.51
C PRO A 57 5.79 -30.65 1.09
N ALA A 58 6.08 -30.65 -0.22
CA ALA A 58 7.44 -30.70 -0.76
C ALA A 58 8.29 -29.46 -0.41
N GLN A 59 7.68 -28.28 -0.33
CA GLN A 59 8.37 -27.06 0.11
C GLN A 59 8.60 -27.08 1.63
N GLN A 60 7.66 -27.62 2.42
CA GLN A 60 7.81 -27.74 3.86
C GLN A 60 8.97 -28.67 4.26
N GLU A 61 9.20 -29.75 3.51
CA GLU A 61 10.34 -30.66 3.74
C GLU A 61 11.70 -29.95 3.66
N ARG A 62 11.82 -28.86 2.87
CA ARG A 62 13.05 -28.04 2.80
C ARG A 62 13.37 -27.35 4.12
N PHE A 63 12.39 -27.12 4.99
CA PHE A 63 12.60 -26.53 6.32
C PHE A 63 13.09 -27.56 7.35
N GLY A 64 12.98 -28.86 7.06
CA GLY A 64 13.38 -29.94 7.96
C GLY A 64 12.37 -30.19 9.08
N GLU A 65 12.82 -30.88 10.14
CA GLU A 65 11.95 -31.32 11.23
C GLU A 65 11.43 -30.15 12.07
N LYS A 66 10.10 -30.04 12.19
CA LYS A 66 9.43 -28.98 12.97
C LYS A 66 9.92 -28.99 14.43
N GLY A 67 10.28 -27.81 14.92
CA GLY A 67 10.75 -27.61 16.29
C GLY A 67 12.27 -27.77 16.48
N SER A 68 12.98 -28.30 15.48
CA SER A 68 14.45 -28.32 15.50
C SER A 68 15.04 -26.90 15.38
N GLU A 69 16.26 -26.70 15.87
CA GLU A 69 16.97 -25.43 15.71
C GLU A 69 17.22 -25.08 14.23
N GLY A 70 17.50 -26.09 13.40
CA GLY A 70 17.66 -25.91 11.95
C GLY A 70 16.37 -25.44 11.26
N TYR A 71 15.22 -25.94 11.70
CA TYR A 71 13.92 -25.47 11.23
C TYR A 71 13.68 -24.00 11.60
N LYS A 72 13.92 -23.63 12.86
CA LYS A 72 13.76 -22.23 13.30
C LYS A 72 14.65 -21.27 12.51
N GLN A 73 15.90 -21.65 12.26
CA GLN A 73 16.84 -20.83 11.45
C GLN A 73 16.36 -20.66 10.00
N ARG A 74 15.85 -21.72 9.37
CA ARG A 74 15.33 -21.65 7.99
C ARG A 74 14.04 -20.83 7.89
N VAL A 75 13.16 -20.95 8.89
CA VAL A 75 11.96 -20.10 8.99
C VAL A 75 12.38 -18.64 9.12
N GLN A 76 13.32 -18.33 10.01
CA GLN A 76 13.80 -16.96 10.21
C GLN A 76 14.43 -16.40 8.92
N ALA A 77 15.28 -17.17 8.24
CA ALA A 77 15.87 -16.76 6.97
C ALA A 77 14.81 -16.51 5.87
N ALA A 78 13.72 -17.30 5.86
CA ALA A 78 12.61 -17.09 4.94
C ALA A 78 11.82 -15.80 5.27
N VAL A 79 11.59 -15.51 6.55
CA VAL A 79 10.98 -14.24 6.99
C VAL A 79 11.81 -13.05 6.54
N GLU A 80 13.13 -13.07 6.80
CA GLU A 80 14.03 -11.99 6.41
C GLU A 80 14.08 -11.79 4.88
N ALA A 81 14.08 -12.89 4.12
CA ALA A 81 14.00 -12.83 2.67
C ALA A 81 12.68 -12.22 2.19
N ASN A 82 11.56 -12.58 2.81
CA ASN A 82 10.23 -12.03 2.49
C ASN A 82 10.10 -10.55 2.87
N GLU A 83 10.65 -10.13 4.01
CA GLU A 83 10.73 -8.72 4.40
C GLU A 83 11.53 -7.91 3.37
N ALA A 84 12.69 -8.42 2.94
CA ALA A 84 13.50 -7.76 1.92
C ALA A 84 12.75 -7.62 0.58
N LYS A 85 12.03 -8.67 0.15
CA LYS A 85 11.17 -8.64 -1.04
C LYS A 85 10.04 -7.61 -0.89
N LEU A 86 9.35 -7.59 0.24
CA LEU A 86 8.29 -6.62 0.53
C LEU A 86 8.82 -5.18 0.48
N VAL A 87 10.00 -4.93 1.06
CA VAL A 87 10.64 -3.60 1.00
C VAL A 87 10.95 -3.22 -0.46
N ALA A 88 11.47 -4.15 -1.27
CA ALA A 88 11.73 -3.90 -2.69
C ALA A 88 10.44 -3.57 -3.47
N LEU A 89 9.37 -4.36 -3.24
CA LEU A 89 8.06 -4.14 -3.85
C LEU A 89 7.47 -2.79 -3.44
N VAL A 90 7.43 -2.47 -2.14
CA VAL A 90 6.92 -1.18 -1.66
C VAL A 90 7.71 -0.01 -2.26
N ASN A 91 9.04 -0.11 -2.35
CA ASN A 91 9.86 0.91 -2.99
C ASN A 91 9.56 1.06 -4.48
N LYS A 92 9.19 -0.02 -5.17
CA LYS A 92 8.70 0.02 -6.55
C LYS A 92 7.42 0.85 -6.65
N PHE A 93 6.40 0.53 -5.85
CA PHE A 93 5.16 1.30 -5.79
C PHE A 93 5.40 2.79 -5.48
N ILE A 94 6.26 3.09 -4.49
CA ILE A 94 6.66 4.46 -4.16
C ILE A 94 7.36 5.13 -5.36
N GLY A 95 8.21 4.39 -6.07
CA GLY A 95 8.90 4.85 -7.27
C GLY A 95 7.92 5.29 -8.36
N TYR A 96 6.96 4.43 -8.72
CA TYR A 96 5.94 4.76 -9.71
C TYR A 96 5.04 5.91 -9.27
N LEU A 97 4.66 5.98 -7.98
CA LEU A 97 3.92 7.11 -7.41
C LEU A 97 4.65 8.43 -7.62
N LYS A 98 5.96 8.46 -7.31
CA LYS A 98 6.81 9.65 -7.48
C LYS A 98 6.95 10.05 -8.95
N GLN A 99 7.21 9.08 -9.83
CA GLN A 99 7.42 9.30 -11.26
C GLN A 99 6.17 9.84 -11.95
N ASN A 100 4.98 9.43 -11.52
CA ASN A 100 3.70 9.83 -12.11
C ASN A 100 3.03 11.03 -11.42
N THR A 101 3.72 11.72 -10.50
CA THR A 101 3.16 12.91 -9.83
C THR A 101 2.70 14.02 -10.79
N TYR A 102 3.31 14.10 -11.99
CA TYR A 102 2.94 15.09 -13.02
C TYR A 102 1.49 14.95 -13.50
N CYS A 103 0.94 13.73 -13.54
CA CYS A 103 -0.43 13.47 -13.99
C CYS A 103 -1.43 13.38 -12.84
N PHE A 104 -1.04 13.77 -11.62
CA PHE A 104 -1.94 13.75 -10.48
C PHE A 104 -3.20 14.60 -10.75
N PRO A 105 -4.42 14.12 -10.41
CA PRO A 105 -5.66 14.81 -10.80
C PRO A 105 -5.77 16.21 -10.20
N HIS A 106 -6.06 17.21 -11.03
CA HIS A 106 -6.06 18.60 -10.60
C HIS A 106 -7.10 18.92 -9.52
N SER A 107 -8.31 18.37 -9.65
CA SER A 107 -9.37 18.54 -8.66
C SER A 107 -8.99 17.91 -7.31
N LEU A 108 -8.41 16.70 -7.30
CA LEU A 108 -7.94 16.08 -6.05
C LEU A 108 -6.79 16.88 -5.43
N ARG A 109 -5.83 17.36 -6.24
CA ARG A 109 -4.76 18.24 -5.76
C ARG A 109 -5.32 19.48 -5.09
N TRP A 110 -6.32 20.10 -5.73
CA TRP A 110 -6.97 21.28 -5.21
C TRP A 110 -7.67 20.99 -3.88
N ILE A 111 -8.46 19.92 -3.80
CA ILE A 111 -9.16 19.53 -2.55
C ILE A 111 -8.17 19.33 -1.40
N VAL A 112 -7.09 18.56 -1.63
CA VAL A 112 -6.06 18.32 -0.62
C VAL A 112 -5.35 19.63 -0.24
N SER A 113 -5.11 20.52 -1.20
CA SER A 113 -4.52 21.84 -0.93
C SER A 113 -5.45 22.73 -0.07
N GLN A 114 -6.76 22.69 -0.31
CA GLN A 114 -7.73 23.42 0.50
C GLN A 114 -7.81 22.85 1.92
N MET A 115 -7.81 21.53 2.05
CA MET A 115 -7.74 20.86 3.34
C MET A 115 -6.49 21.29 4.12
N TYR A 116 -5.32 21.23 3.49
CA TYR A 116 -4.06 21.64 4.09
C TYR A 116 -4.11 23.10 4.56
N LYS A 117 -4.53 24.03 3.69
CA LYS A 117 -4.61 25.47 4.01
C LYS A 117 -5.58 25.73 5.17
N THR A 118 -6.75 25.11 5.14
CA THR A 118 -7.79 25.28 6.16
C THR A 118 -7.32 24.78 7.52
N LEU A 119 -6.74 23.58 7.56
CA LEU A 119 -6.26 22.96 8.79
C LEU A 119 -5.00 23.65 9.34
N SER A 120 -4.15 24.20 8.48
CA SER A 120 -2.95 24.96 8.90
C SER A 120 -3.30 26.26 9.65
N CYS A 121 -4.52 26.78 9.50
CA CYS A 121 -4.99 27.95 10.24
C CYS A 121 -5.53 27.59 11.64
N VAL A 122 -5.60 26.31 11.99
CA VAL A 122 -6.09 25.86 13.30
C VAL A 122 -4.94 25.90 14.29
N GLU A 123 -4.99 26.81 15.27
CA GLU A 123 -3.90 27.04 16.25
C GLU A 123 -3.45 25.79 17.03
N ARG A 124 -4.30 24.77 17.12
CA ARG A 124 -4.03 23.52 17.84
C ARG A 124 -3.42 22.41 16.97
N LEU A 125 -3.20 22.65 15.68
CA LEU A 125 -2.65 21.64 14.78
C LEU A 125 -1.27 22.05 14.34
N GLU A 126 -0.30 21.16 14.57
CA GLU A 126 1.02 21.33 14.01
C GLU A 126 1.01 21.04 12.51
N VAL A 127 1.88 21.72 11.77
CA VAL A 127 2.04 21.51 10.31
C VAL A 127 2.33 20.04 9.99
N GLY A 128 3.09 19.35 10.86
CA GLY A 128 3.36 17.93 10.74
C GLY A 128 2.09 17.07 10.79
N GLU A 129 1.18 17.38 11.72
CA GLU A 129 -0.10 16.68 11.87
C GLU A 129 -1.00 16.93 10.66
N VAL A 130 -1.08 18.18 10.18
CA VAL A 130 -1.88 18.54 8.99
C VAL A 130 -1.40 17.77 7.76
N ARG A 131 -0.08 17.67 7.56
CA ARG A 131 0.50 16.87 6.46
C ARG A 131 0.14 15.39 6.60
N THR A 132 0.25 14.82 7.79
CA THR A 132 -0.14 13.43 8.06
C THR A 132 -1.61 13.22 7.75
N MET A 133 -2.50 14.13 8.13
CA MET A 133 -3.93 14.04 7.81
C MET A 133 -4.19 14.05 6.29
N CYS A 134 -3.49 14.91 5.53
CA CYS A 134 -3.60 14.92 4.06
C CYS A 134 -3.10 13.61 3.44
N THR A 135 -1.98 13.08 3.93
CA THR A 135 -1.43 11.80 3.49
C THR A 135 -2.38 10.66 3.82
N ASP A 136 -2.94 10.62 5.02
CA ASP A 136 -3.90 9.60 5.46
C ASP A 136 -5.16 9.60 4.60
N LEU A 137 -5.68 10.78 4.24
CA LEU A 137 -6.82 10.88 3.33
C LEU A 137 -6.50 10.27 1.96
N LEU A 138 -5.36 10.64 1.37
CA LEU A 138 -4.95 10.15 0.06
C LEU A 138 -4.70 8.64 0.06
N LEU A 139 -3.99 8.14 1.06
CA LEU A 139 -3.70 6.71 1.15
C LEU A 139 -4.97 5.92 1.42
N THR A 140 -5.74 6.30 2.44
CA THR A 140 -6.91 5.53 2.90
C THR A 140 -8.08 5.58 1.92
N CYS A 141 -8.31 6.73 1.28
CA CYS A 141 -9.51 6.93 0.46
C CYS A 141 -9.28 6.85 -1.04
N PHE A 142 -8.02 6.79 -1.51
CA PHE A 142 -7.72 6.82 -2.94
C PHE A 142 -6.67 5.79 -3.37
N ILE A 143 -5.46 5.81 -2.80
CA ILE A 143 -4.36 4.96 -3.27
C ILE A 143 -4.48 3.51 -2.78
N CYS A 144 -4.58 3.29 -1.47
CA CYS A 144 -4.61 1.93 -0.91
C CYS A 144 -5.83 1.10 -1.36
N PRO A 145 -7.05 1.66 -1.49
CA PRO A 145 -8.17 0.93 -2.06
C PRO A 145 -7.88 0.35 -3.45
N ALA A 146 -7.19 1.10 -4.31
CA ALA A 146 -6.82 0.66 -5.65
C ALA A 146 -5.69 -0.37 -5.67
N ILE A 147 -4.80 -0.37 -4.66
CA ILE A 147 -3.78 -1.42 -4.48
C ILE A 147 -4.44 -2.74 -4.02
N VAL A 148 -5.39 -2.65 -3.08
CA VAL A 148 -6.04 -3.84 -2.50
C VAL A 148 -7.03 -4.48 -3.48
N ASN A 149 -7.76 -3.67 -4.26
CA ASN A 149 -8.76 -4.15 -5.22
C ASN A 149 -8.59 -3.47 -6.59
N PRO A 150 -7.56 -3.84 -7.37
CA PRO A 150 -7.26 -3.18 -8.64
C PRO A 150 -8.38 -3.28 -9.68
N GLU A 151 -9.16 -4.36 -9.66
CA GLU A 151 -10.24 -4.61 -10.63
C GLU A 151 -11.38 -3.55 -10.58
N GLN A 152 -11.50 -2.81 -9.48
CA GLN A 152 -12.55 -1.81 -9.29
C GLN A 152 -12.22 -0.42 -9.85
N TYR A 153 -10.97 -0.19 -10.32
CA TYR A 153 -10.43 1.12 -10.66
C TYR A 153 -9.95 1.20 -12.10
#